data_AF-A0A357G0R4-F1
#
_entry.id   AF-A0A357G0R4-F1
#
_cell.length_a   1.000
_cell.length_b   1.000
_cell.length_c   1.000
_cell.angle_alpha   90.00
_cell.angle_beta   90.00
_cell.angle_gamma   90.00
#
_symmetry.space_group_name_H-M   'P 1'
#
loop_
_entity.id
_entity.type
_entity.pdbx_description
1 polymer ?
#
loop_
_entity_poly.entity_id
_entity_poly.type
_entity_poly.pdbx_seq_one_letter_code
_entity_poly.pdbx_strand_id
1 'polypeptide(L)'
;HIFCDPDPDVASSFKERKRLFDLVKGWDEYDQKKLSKGGRIYSRQDKVLVLTPEIRKRFDIDKEKVAPIELMRAMLLARTDLLWFGGIGTYIKAKTETHADAGDKTNDALRINGCEIRAKVIGEGAN
;
A
#
# COMPACT_ATOMS: atom_id res chain seq x y z
N HIS A 1 -0.74 2.00 9.96
CA HIS A 1 -0.56 0.60 9.51
C HIS A 1 -0.25 0.57 8.01
N ILE A 2 0.53 -0.41 7.56
CA ILE A 2 0.66 -0.82 6.16
C ILE A 2 0.08 -2.22 6.07
N PHE A 3 -1.15 -2.32 5.56
CA PHE A 3 -1.85 -3.58 5.41
C PHE A 3 -1.37 -4.26 4.13
N CYS A 4 -0.79 -5.45 4.24
CA CYS A 4 -0.26 -6.18 3.10
C CYS A 4 -0.74 -7.63 3.12
N ASP A 5 -1.58 -7.96 2.14
CA ASP A 5 -2.11 -9.31 1.96
C ASP A 5 -1.86 -9.73 0.50
N PRO A 6 -0.82 -10.54 0.23
CA PRO A 6 -0.40 -10.88 -1.14
C PRO A 6 -1.44 -11.64 -1.97
N ASP A 7 -2.22 -12.51 -1.32
CA ASP A 7 -3.15 -13.44 -1.99
C ASP A 7 -4.42 -13.67 -1.14
N PRO A 8 -5.22 -12.62 -0.87
CA PRO A 8 -6.33 -12.68 0.07
C PRO A 8 -7.49 -13.55 -0.43
N ASP A 9 -8.12 -14.31 0.47
CA ASP A 9 -9.46 -14.82 0.22
C ASP A 9 -10.46 -13.64 0.25
N VAL A 10 -11.02 -13.29 -0.90
CA VAL A 10 -11.85 -12.08 -1.06
C VAL A 10 -13.08 -12.11 -0.15
N ALA A 11 -13.75 -13.27 -0.06
CA ALA A 11 -14.99 -13.39 0.71
C ALA A 11 -14.75 -13.28 2.22
N SER A 12 -13.74 -13.97 2.75
CA SER A 12 -13.38 -13.93 4.17
C SER A 12 -12.78 -12.58 4.57
N SER A 13 -11.89 -12.02 3.76
CA SER A 13 -11.28 -10.72 4.04
C SER A 13 -12.29 -9.58 3.99
N PHE A 14 -13.29 -9.64 3.11
CA PHE A 14 -14.38 -8.66 3.09
C PHE A 14 -15.23 -8.70 4.37
N LYS A 15 -15.63 -9.89 4.81
CA LYS A 15 -16.40 -10.05 6.07
C LYS A 15 -15.65 -9.44 7.25
N GLU A 16 -14.34 -9.67 7.32
CA GLU A 16 -13.51 -9.13 8.40
C GLU A 16 -13.34 -7.61 8.30
N ARG A 17 -13.07 -7.07 7.10
CA ARG A 17 -13.04 -5.60 6.88
C ARG A 17 -14.37 -4.94 7.26
N LYS A 18 -15.50 -5.59 6.94
CA LYS A 18 -16.83 -5.11 7.32
C LYS A 18 -17.01 -5.11 8.85
N ARG A 19 -16.59 -6.18 9.55
CA ARG A 19 -16.62 -6.24 11.01
C ARG A 19 -15.84 -5.08 11.64
N LEU A 20 -14.63 -4.80 11.13
CA LEU A 20 -13.84 -3.67 11.62
C LEU A 20 -14.56 -2.33 11.40
N PHE A 21 -15.14 -2.14 10.22
CA PHE A 21 -15.90 -0.94 9.90
C PHE A 21 -17.11 -0.76 10.82
N ASP A 22 -17.95 -1.78 10.97
CA ASP A 22 -19.16 -1.74 11.79
C ASP A 22 -18.85 -1.47 13.28
N LEU A 23 -17.68 -1.93 13.76
CA LEU A 23 -17.22 -1.74 15.14
C LEU A 23 -16.32 -0.51 15.32
N VAL A 24 -16.10 0.29 14.27
CA VAL A 24 -15.24 1.47 14.27
C VAL A 24 -13.82 1.14 14.78
N LYS A 25 -13.26 0.05 14.28
CA LYS A 25 -11.94 -0.47 14.67
C LYS A 25 -10.87 -0.16 13.64
N GLY A 26 -9.63 -0.05 14.12
CA GLY A 26 -8.44 0.08 13.29
C GLY A 26 -7.92 -1.25 12.75
N TRP A 27 -6.90 -1.18 11.90
CA TRP A 27 -6.23 -2.35 11.32
C TRP A 27 -5.47 -3.22 12.33
N ASP A 28 -5.13 -2.66 13.49
CA ASP A 28 -4.54 -3.36 14.63
C ASP A 28 -5.48 -4.43 15.21
N GLU A 29 -6.78 -4.30 14.99
CA GLU A 29 -7.82 -5.22 15.47
C GLU A 29 -8.24 -6.25 14.41
N TYR A 30 -7.59 -6.26 13.24
CA TYR A 30 -7.85 -7.24 12.17
C TYR A 30 -7.42 -8.64 12.61
N ASP A 31 -8.28 -9.64 12.42
CA ASP A 31 -7.94 -11.04 12.67
C ASP A 31 -6.87 -11.49 11.66
N GLN A 32 -5.60 -11.47 12.08
CA GLN A 32 -4.47 -11.84 11.25
C GLN A 32 -4.48 -13.31 10.80
N LYS A 33 -5.31 -14.17 11.41
CA LYS A 33 -5.53 -15.54 10.91
C LYS A 33 -6.27 -15.56 9.57
N LYS A 34 -6.90 -14.45 9.18
CA LYS A 34 -7.58 -14.27 7.89
C LYS A 34 -6.67 -13.74 6.79
N LEU A 35 -5.45 -13.34 7.10
CA LEU A 35 -4.46 -12.95 6.09
C LEU A 35 -4.04 -14.19 5.28
N SER A 36 -3.69 -13.98 4.01
CA SER A 36 -3.07 -15.02 3.21
C SER A 36 -1.74 -15.48 3.81
N LYS A 37 -1.22 -16.59 3.30
CA LYS A 37 0.14 -17.01 3.63
C LYS A 37 1.11 -15.87 3.36
N GLY A 38 1.94 -15.56 4.36
CA GLY A 38 2.92 -14.48 4.30
C GLY A 38 2.35 -13.06 4.45
N GLY A 39 1.03 -12.87 4.52
CA GLY A 39 0.40 -11.56 4.73
C GLY A 39 0.73 -10.99 6.11
N ARG A 40 0.89 -9.66 6.18
CA ARG A 40 1.30 -8.93 7.38
C ARG A 40 0.67 -7.55 7.43
N ILE A 41 0.43 -7.07 8.65
CA ILE A 41 0.08 -5.67 8.91
C ILE A 41 1.28 -5.03 9.63
N TYR A 42 1.97 -4.12 8.95
CA TYR A 42 3.14 -3.46 9.51
C TYR A 42 2.80 -2.13 10.18
N SER A 43 3.62 -1.71 11.13
CA SER A 43 3.59 -0.35 11.67
C SER A 43 4.32 0.61 10.73
N ARG A 44 3.78 1.83 10.56
CA ARG A 44 4.47 2.89 9.79
C ARG A 44 5.58 3.54 10.61
N GLN A 45 5.56 3.34 11.93
CA GLN A 45 6.53 3.90 12.87
C GLN A 45 7.80 3.04 12.99
N ASP A 46 7.79 1.82 12.47
CA ASP A 46 8.96 0.94 12.51
C ASP A 46 10.09 1.50 11.63
N LYS A 47 11.34 1.37 12.08
CA LYS A 47 12.50 1.77 11.28
C LYS A 47 12.80 0.79 10.15
N VAL A 48 12.50 -0.49 10.39
CA VAL A 48 12.80 -1.61 9.48
C VAL A 48 11.64 -2.58 9.51
N LEU A 49 11.18 -2.98 8.33
CA LEU A 49 10.19 -4.03 8.12
C LEU A 49 10.90 -5.27 7.59
N VAL A 50 10.61 -6.43 8.20
CA VAL A 50 11.04 -7.73 7.67
C VAL A 50 9.94 -8.28 6.78
N LEU A 51 10.21 -8.37 5.49
CA LEU A 51 9.26 -8.81 4.48
C LEU A 51 9.26 -10.34 4.37
N THR A 52 8.06 -10.91 4.22
CA THR A 52 7.91 -12.33 3.89
C THR A 52 8.26 -12.58 2.42
N PRO A 53 8.64 -13.81 2.04
CA PRO A 53 8.86 -14.16 0.63
C PRO A 53 7.66 -13.84 -0.26
N GLU A 54 6.44 -14.02 0.23
CA GLU A 54 5.20 -13.75 -0.50
C GLU A 54 5.02 -12.24 -0.77
N ILE A 55 5.27 -11.39 0.23
CA ILE A 55 5.18 -9.93 0.09
C ILE A 55 6.25 -9.40 -0.87
N ARG A 56 7.49 -9.91 -0.73
CA ARG A 56 8.59 -9.60 -1.66
C ARG A 56 8.23 -9.91 -3.09
N LYS A 57 7.72 -11.13 -3.34
CA LYS A 57 7.28 -11.56 -4.67
C LYS A 57 6.12 -10.70 -5.20
N ARG A 58 5.16 -10.33 -4.35
CA ARG A 58 3.98 -9.55 -4.77
C ARG A 58 4.32 -8.14 -5.28
N PHE A 59 5.37 -7.53 -4.74
CA PHE A 59 5.75 -6.15 -5.03
C PHE A 59 7.09 -6.01 -5.76
N ASP A 60 7.65 -7.10 -6.27
CA ASP A 60 8.95 -7.12 -6.96
C ASP A 60 10.08 -6.52 -6.09
N ILE A 61 10.19 -6.94 -4.81
CA ILE A 61 11.21 -6.46 -3.86
C ILE A 61 12.21 -7.58 -3.57
N ASP A 62 13.49 -7.37 -3.89
CA ASP A 62 14.55 -8.37 -3.62
C ASP A 62 15.00 -8.38 -2.16
N LYS A 63 14.98 -7.21 -1.49
CA LYS A 63 15.45 -7.05 -0.11
C LYS A 63 14.51 -7.72 0.90
N GLU A 64 15.08 -8.42 1.88
CA GLU A 64 14.33 -8.94 3.03
C GLU A 64 13.93 -7.84 4.01
N LYS A 65 14.77 -6.82 4.18
CA LYS A 65 14.58 -5.73 5.12
C LYS A 65 14.48 -4.41 4.37
N VAL A 66 13.42 -3.66 4.62
CA VAL A 66 13.17 -2.36 3.97
C VAL A 66 12.66 -1.34 4.98
N ALA A 67 12.86 -0.05 4.72
CA ALA A 67 12.12 0.98 5.45
C ALA A 67 10.63 0.96 5.06
N PRO A 68 9.70 1.42 5.91
CA PRO A 68 8.27 1.46 5.57
C PRO A 68 7.97 2.22 4.28
N ILE A 69 8.76 3.26 3.99
CA ILE A 69 8.60 4.08 2.79
C ILE A 69 8.95 3.34 1.51
N GLU A 70 9.94 2.45 1.56
CA GLU A 70 10.32 1.59 0.43
C GLU A 70 9.18 0.61 0.10
N LEU A 71 8.56 -0.01 1.12
CA LEU A 71 7.40 -0.89 0.91
C LEU A 71 6.21 -0.13 0.32
N MET A 72 5.84 1.01 0.90
CA MET A 72 4.71 1.82 0.41
C MET A 72 4.95 2.31 -1.03
N ARG A 73 6.17 2.75 -1.38
CA ARG A 73 6.52 3.12 -2.75
C ARG A 73 6.45 1.92 -3.70
N ALA A 74 6.91 0.74 -3.29
CA ALA A 74 6.80 -0.48 -4.09
C ALA A 74 5.33 -0.90 -4.32
N MET A 75 4.44 -0.67 -3.35
CA MET A 75 3.00 -0.90 -3.50
C MET A 75 2.37 0.04 -4.54
N LEU A 76 2.75 1.33 -4.56
CA LEU A 76 2.29 2.28 -5.60
C LEU A 76 2.76 1.88 -7.00
N LEU A 77 3.95 1.28 -7.08
CA LEU A 77 4.51 0.76 -8.32
C LEU A 77 4.06 -0.67 -8.61
N ALA A 78 3.18 -1.30 -7.83
CA ALA A 78 2.88 -2.73 -7.98
C ALA A 78 2.27 -3.05 -9.37
N ARG A 79 2.58 -4.24 -9.90
CA ARG A 79 1.85 -4.79 -11.04
C ARG A 79 0.46 -5.19 -10.56
N THR A 80 -0.56 -4.51 -11.06
CA THR A 80 -1.96 -4.70 -10.67
C THR A 80 -2.88 -4.26 -11.81
N ASP A 81 -4.12 -4.73 -11.80
CA ASP A 81 -5.11 -4.22 -12.74
C ASP A 81 -5.66 -2.85 -12.28
N LEU A 82 -5.88 -2.70 -10.97
CA LEU A 82 -6.42 -1.48 -10.37
C LEU A 82 -5.52 -0.97 -9.25
N LEU A 83 -5.21 0.32 -9.29
CA LEU A 83 -4.68 1.11 -8.17
C LEU A 83 -5.77 2.12 -7.74
N TRP A 84 -6.24 2.00 -6.50
CA TRP A 84 -7.33 2.83 -5.99
C TRP A 84 -6.84 3.85 -4.97
N PHE A 85 -7.03 5.14 -5.26
CA PHE A 85 -6.75 6.24 -4.34
C PHE A 85 -8.00 6.57 -3.53
N GLY A 86 -8.01 6.09 -2.28
CA GLY A 86 -9.10 6.33 -1.32
C GLY A 86 -8.70 7.23 -0.15
N GLY A 87 -7.62 8.00 -0.26
CA GLY A 87 -7.16 8.94 0.76
C GLY A 87 -6.60 10.23 0.17
N ILE A 88 -6.37 11.23 1.02
CA ILE A 88 -5.90 12.56 0.63
C ILE A 88 -4.38 12.54 0.40
N GLY A 89 -3.92 13.12 -0.69
CA GLY A 89 -2.50 13.34 -0.98
C GLY A 89 -2.16 13.24 -2.46
N THR A 90 -1.12 13.97 -2.88
CA THR A 90 -0.61 13.96 -4.25
C THR A 90 0.50 12.93 -4.38
N TYR A 91 0.14 11.67 -4.67
CA TYR A 91 1.07 10.54 -4.78
C TYR A 91 1.68 10.36 -6.17
N ILE A 92 1.05 10.95 -7.19
CA ILE A 92 1.48 10.84 -8.58
C ILE A 92 1.68 12.26 -9.11
N LYS A 93 2.75 12.48 -9.87
CA LYS A 93 2.98 13.71 -10.64
C LYS A 93 3.43 13.41 -12.06
N ALA A 94 3.40 14.42 -12.92
CA ALA A 94 4.11 14.38 -14.18
C ALA A 94 5.62 14.30 -13.95
N LYS A 95 6.34 13.72 -14.91
CA LYS A 95 7.81 13.67 -14.88
C LYS A 95 8.44 15.08 -14.92
N THR A 96 7.77 16.03 -15.55
CA THR A 96 8.19 17.42 -15.71
C THR A 96 7.92 18.30 -14.49
N GLU A 97 7.02 17.87 -13.60
CA GLU A 97 6.77 18.56 -12.33
C GLU A 97 7.86 18.20 -11.31
N THR A 98 8.28 19.15 -10.49
CA THR A 98 9.09 18.88 -9.31
C THR A 98 8.22 18.36 -8.17
N HIS A 99 8.83 17.88 -7.09
CA HIS A 99 8.08 17.57 -5.88
C HIS A 99 7.43 18.82 -5.27
N ALA A 100 8.08 19.98 -5.39
CA ALA A 100 7.55 21.25 -4.88
C ALA A 100 6.29 21.70 -5.65
N ASP A 101 6.27 21.53 -6.98
CA ASP A 101 5.12 21.90 -7.82
C ASP A 101 3.85 21.14 -7.44
N ALA A 102 3.98 19.91 -6.97
CA ALA A 102 2.86 19.06 -6.55
C ALA A 102 2.19 19.50 -5.23
N GLY A 103 2.78 20.46 -4.51
CA GLY A 103 2.13 21.11 -3.35
C GLY A 103 1.93 20.24 -2.10
N ASP A 104 2.50 19.04 -2.04
CA ASP A 104 2.28 18.09 -0.95
C ASP A 104 3.60 17.50 -0.41
N LYS A 105 4.28 18.28 0.43
CA LYS A 105 5.57 17.91 0.99
C LYS A 105 5.54 16.59 1.79
N THR A 106 4.40 16.24 2.38
CA THR A 106 4.24 15.05 3.22
C THR A 106 4.43 13.76 2.42
N ASN A 107 4.06 13.78 1.14
CA ASN A 107 4.15 12.62 0.26
C ASN A 107 5.35 12.65 -0.70
N ASP A 108 6.26 13.63 -0.62
CA ASP A 108 7.40 13.77 -1.54
C ASP A 108 8.21 12.48 -1.68
N ALA A 109 8.58 11.87 -0.55
CA ALA A 109 9.41 10.67 -0.55
C ALA A 109 8.67 9.40 -1.00
N LEU A 110 7.34 9.43 -1.06
CA LEU A 110 6.50 8.37 -1.64
C LEU A 110 6.18 8.61 -3.11
N ARG A 111 6.10 9.88 -3.53
CA ARG A 111 5.55 10.30 -4.82
C ARG A 111 6.31 9.68 -5.99
N ILE A 112 5.55 9.16 -6.94
CA ILE A 112 6.05 8.55 -8.18
C ILE A 112 5.66 9.41 -9.38
N ASN A 113 6.38 9.23 -10.49
CA ASN A 113 5.96 9.79 -11.76
C ASN A 113 4.89 8.89 -12.39
N GLY A 114 3.92 9.49 -13.09
CA GLY A 114 2.87 8.73 -13.78
C GLY A 114 3.41 7.68 -14.75
N CYS A 115 4.55 7.93 -15.39
CA CYS A 115 5.20 6.97 -16.30
C CYS A 115 5.83 5.74 -15.61
N GLU A 116 5.94 5.74 -14.27
CA GLU A 116 6.43 4.60 -13.50
C GLU A 116 5.29 3.65 -13.08
N ILE A 117 4.03 4.07 -13.26
CA ILE A 117 2.86 3.29 -12.85
C ILE A 117 2.75 2.02 -13.70
N ARG A 118 2.58 0.89 -13.02
CA ARG A 118 2.39 -0.42 -13.63
C ARG A 118 0.96 -0.96 -13.49
N ALA A 119 0.06 -0.16 -12.91
CA ALA A 119 -1.37 -0.43 -12.87
C ALA A 119 -2.01 -0.19 -14.24
N LYS A 120 -3.00 -0.99 -14.63
CA LYS A 120 -3.75 -0.78 -15.88
C LYS A 120 -4.77 0.37 -15.76
N VAL A 121 -5.38 0.50 -14.59
CA VAL A 121 -6.41 1.49 -14.28
C VAL A 121 -6.09 2.16 -12.95
N ILE A 122 -6.32 3.47 -12.89
CA ILE A 122 -6.31 4.25 -11.65
C ILE A 122 -7.74 4.66 -11.35
N GLY A 123 -8.21 4.35 -10.14
CA GLY A 123 -9.48 4.83 -9.62
C GLY A 123 -9.26 5.91 -8.57
N GLU A 124 -9.87 7.06 -8.76
CA GLU A 124 -9.83 8.18 -7.81
C GLU A 124 -11.16 8.22 -7.06
N GLY A 125 -11.12 7.84 -5.77
CA GLY A 125 -12.27 7.90 -4.87
C GLY A 125 -12.11 8.92 -3.75
N ALA A 126 -10.98 9.63 -3.73
CA ALA A 126 -10.68 10.70 -2.79
C ALA A 126 -10.70 12.05 -3.52
N ASN A 127 -11.17 13.09 -2.82
CA ASN A 127 -11.06 14.50 -3.20
C ASN A 127 -10.41 15.26 -2.04
#